data_AF-A0A1B1KH44-F1
#
_entry.id   AF-A0A1B1KH44-F1
#
_cell.length_a   1.000
_cell.length_b   1.000
_cell.length_c   1.000
_cell.angle_alpha   90.00
_cell.angle_beta   90.00
_cell.angle_gamma   90.00
#
_symmetry.space_group_name_H-M   'P 1'
#
loop_
_entity.id
_entity.type
_entity.pdbx_description
1 polymer ?
#
loop_
_entity_poly.entity_id
_entity_poly.type
_entity_poly.pdbx_seq_one_letter_code
_entity_poly.pdbx_strand_id
1 'polypeptide(L)'
;MAIDMIDELTEWGRIPPVVVADAGYGDTTAFRLALTERGIDYVVAVKGATSAHPGDAVPETAAYSGRGRPSTPRYGPHTTCKDLVLAAGRKSLRTVTWRKGSKTDPTNPTAAMRSRFAVLRVRPANRDIPRAEDGTLPAVWLLAEWPTGADEPTDYWLSTLPADTPLPELVRLAKIRWRVEHDYRELKTGLGLDHFEGRSWLGHHHATLVTAAHLFLTTLRLTAPKAAGQD
;
A
#
# COMPACT_ATOMS: atom_id res chain seq x y z
N MET A 1 -14.81 -9.69 4.91
CA MET A 1 -15.25 -8.98 3.70
C MET A 1 -14.11 -8.79 2.70
N ALA A 2 -13.08 -7.96 2.96
CA ALA A 2 -12.01 -7.78 1.97
C ALA A 2 -11.14 -9.02 1.74
N ILE A 3 -10.82 -9.75 2.82
CA ILE A 3 -10.09 -11.01 2.74
C ILE A 3 -10.93 -12.10 2.07
N ASP A 4 -12.21 -12.20 2.41
CA ASP A 4 -13.13 -13.17 1.81
C ASP A 4 -13.21 -13.01 0.27
N MET A 5 -13.18 -11.78 -0.25
CA MET A 5 -13.12 -11.53 -1.70
C MET A 5 -11.80 -11.97 -2.33
N ILE A 6 -10.69 -11.90 -1.59
CA ILE A 6 -9.38 -12.42 -2.05
C ILE A 6 -9.40 -13.94 -2.04
N ASP A 7 -10.04 -14.55 -1.06
CA ASP A 7 -10.22 -16.00 -0.98
C ASP A 7 -11.08 -16.50 -2.16
N GLU A 8 -12.22 -15.85 -2.43
CA GLU A 8 -13.06 -16.16 -3.58
C GLU A 8 -12.31 -16.01 -4.92
N LEU A 9 -11.51 -14.95 -5.08
CA LEU A 9 -10.66 -14.77 -6.26
C LEU A 9 -9.64 -15.93 -6.41
N THR A 10 -9.10 -16.39 -5.28
CA THR A 10 -8.15 -17.52 -5.24
C THR A 10 -8.84 -18.83 -5.59
N GLU A 11 -10.08 -19.06 -5.14
CA GLU A 11 -10.92 -20.21 -5.53
C GLU A 11 -11.17 -20.23 -7.05
N TRP A 12 -11.25 -19.06 -7.70
CA TRP A 12 -11.32 -18.95 -9.15
C TRP A 12 -9.97 -19.13 -9.88
N GLY A 13 -8.93 -19.55 -9.16
CA GLY A 13 -7.59 -19.78 -9.71
C GLY A 13 -6.83 -18.49 -10.03
N ARG A 14 -7.20 -17.37 -9.41
CA ARG A 14 -6.57 -16.06 -9.61
C ARG A 14 -5.93 -15.59 -8.31
N ILE A 15 -4.61 -15.49 -8.27
CA ILE A 15 -3.89 -14.94 -7.14
C ILE A 15 -3.34 -13.57 -7.55
N PRO A 16 -3.67 -12.48 -6.84
CA PRO A 16 -3.12 -11.18 -7.16
C PRO A 16 -1.61 -11.19 -6.85
N PRO A 17 -0.76 -10.66 -7.75
CA PRO A 17 0.69 -10.63 -7.51
C PRO A 17 1.08 -9.68 -6.38
N VAL A 18 0.28 -8.62 -6.17
CA VAL A 18 0.43 -7.66 -5.09
C VAL A 18 -0.92 -7.04 -4.74
N VAL A 19 -1.19 -6.83 -3.46
CA VAL A 19 -2.36 -6.10 -2.97
C VAL A 19 -1.97 -4.68 -2.58
N VAL A 20 -2.75 -3.70 -3.07
CA VAL A 20 -2.64 -2.29 -2.68
C VAL A 20 -3.91 -1.85 -1.97
N ALA A 21 -3.78 -1.11 -0.88
CA ALA A 21 -4.94 -0.67 -0.08
C ALA A 21 -4.70 0.69 0.59
N ASP A 22 -5.78 1.36 0.98
CA ASP A 22 -5.73 2.59 1.78
C ASP A 22 -5.43 2.32 3.27
N ALA A 23 -5.31 3.39 4.05
CA ALA A 23 -4.99 3.32 5.48
C ALA A 23 -6.11 2.70 6.33
N GLY A 24 -7.35 2.68 5.87
CA GLY A 24 -8.45 1.98 6.55
C GLY A 24 -8.18 0.48 6.65
N TYR A 25 -7.60 -0.10 5.60
CA TYR A 25 -7.14 -1.49 5.63
C TYR A 25 -5.72 -1.62 6.18
N GLY A 26 -4.79 -0.78 5.75
CA GLY A 26 -3.37 -0.96 6.06
C GLY A 26 -3.00 -0.72 7.51
N ASP A 27 -3.74 0.10 8.27
CA ASP A 27 -3.52 0.23 9.73
C ASP A 27 -3.99 -1.02 10.49
N THR A 28 -4.88 -1.82 9.89
CA THR A 28 -5.39 -3.04 10.50
C THR A 28 -4.35 -4.15 10.40
N THR A 29 -3.69 -4.46 11.54
CA THR A 29 -2.64 -5.49 11.57
C THR A 29 -3.15 -6.86 11.12
N ALA A 30 -4.38 -7.24 11.52
CA ALA A 30 -5.00 -8.50 11.09
C ALA A 30 -5.16 -8.60 9.56
N PHE A 31 -5.45 -7.48 8.88
CA PHE A 31 -5.55 -7.46 7.42
C PHE A 31 -4.18 -7.73 6.76
N ARG A 32 -3.13 -7.07 7.24
CA ARG A 32 -1.76 -7.30 6.74
C ARG A 32 -1.30 -8.74 7.00
N LEU A 33 -1.60 -9.29 8.19
CA LEU A 33 -1.27 -10.67 8.53
C LEU A 33 -2.01 -11.66 7.62
N ALA A 34 -3.31 -11.44 7.37
CA ALA A 34 -4.09 -12.30 6.50
C ALA A 34 -3.54 -12.35 5.06
N LEU A 35 -3.00 -11.23 4.54
CA LEU A 35 -2.31 -11.21 3.24
C LEU A 35 -1.00 -12.01 3.28
N THR A 36 -0.17 -11.81 4.31
CA THR A 36 1.08 -12.54 4.49
C THR A 36 0.87 -14.05 4.63
N GLU A 37 -0.15 -14.48 5.38
CA GLU A 37 -0.53 -15.90 5.54
C GLU A 37 -0.89 -16.57 4.21
N ARG A 38 -1.43 -15.79 3.26
CA ARG A 38 -1.76 -16.23 1.91
C ARG A 38 -0.57 -16.16 0.94
N GLY A 39 0.59 -15.70 1.40
CA GLY A 39 1.75 -15.47 0.55
C GLY A 39 1.56 -14.33 -0.45
N ILE A 40 0.65 -13.40 -0.17
CA ILE A 40 0.34 -12.28 -1.06
C ILE A 40 1.11 -11.05 -0.59
N ASP A 41 2.01 -10.57 -1.45
CA ASP A 41 2.74 -9.33 -1.19
C ASP A 41 1.83 -8.11 -1.18
N TYR A 42 2.21 -7.06 -0.46
CA TYR A 42 1.41 -5.85 -0.39
C TYR A 42 2.20 -4.55 -0.43
N VAL A 43 1.50 -3.47 -0.82
CA VAL A 43 1.85 -2.07 -0.57
C VAL A 43 0.59 -1.36 -0.06
N VAL A 44 0.47 -1.24 1.25
CA VAL A 44 -0.72 -0.67 1.89
C VAL A 44 -0.38 0.67 2.52
N ALA A 45 -1.24 1.67 2.32
CA ALA A 45 -1.10 2.94 3.02
C ALA A 45 -1.34 2.72 4.52
N VAL A 46 -0.66 3.51 5.35
CA VAL A 46 -0.83 3.51 6.81
C VAL A 46 -0.81 4.95 7.30
N LYS A 47 -1.26 5.18 8.53
CA LYS A 47 -1.05 6.47 9.20
C LYS A 47 0.41 6.60 9.63
N GLY A 48 0.91 7.84 9.67
CA GLY A 48 2.22 8.13 10.25
C GLY A 48 2.36 7.70 11.72
N ALA A 49 1.24 7.64 12.45
CA ALA A 49 1.17 7.18 13.83
C ALA A 49 1.29 5.66 14.01
N THR A 50 1.34 4.88 12.93
CA THR A 50 1.46 3.42 12.99
C THR A 50 2.77 3.02 13.65
N SER A 51 2.67 2.19 14.70
CA SER A 51 3.80 1.79 15.54
C SER A 51 4.77 0.87 14.82
N ALA A 52 6.07 1.15 14.93
CA ALA A 52 7.14 0.35 14.38
C ALA A 52 8.45 0.51 15.16
N HIS A 53 9.36 -0.45 14.99
CA HIS A 53 10.75 -0.36 15.38
C HIS A 53 11.64 -0.08 14.15
N PRO A 54 12.85 0.46 14.34
CA PRO A 54 13.89 0.46 13.31
C PRO A 54 14.12 -0.93 12.71
N GLY A 55 14.50 -1.02 11.43
CA GLY A 55 14.66 -2.30 10.74
C GLY A 55 15.76 -3.20 11.30
N ASP A 56 16.81 -2.59 11.87
CA ASP A 56 17.92 -3.23 12.54
C ASP A 56 17.64 -3.57 14.02
N ALA A 57 16.48 -3.19 14.55
CA ALA A 57 16.12 -3.50 15.93
C ALA A 57 16.00 -5.02 16.14
N VAL A 58 16.66 -5.51 17.17
CA VAL A 58 16.63 -6.89 17.64
C VAL A 58 16.03 -6.95 19.05
N PRO A 59 15.34 -8.03 19.43
CA PRO A 59 14.86 -8.18 20.79
C PRO A 59 16.04 -8.42 21.74
N GLU A 60 16.01 -7.77 22.90
CA GLU A 60 17.03 -7.94 23.94
C GLU A 60 16.47 -8.80 25.07
N THR A 61 17.32 -9.66 25.64
CA THR A 61 16.98 -10.47 26.82
C THR A 61 17.72 -9.91 28.02
N ALA A 62 16.98 -9.35 28.98
CA ALA A 62 17.59 -8.87 30.22
C ALA A 62 18.25 -10.02 30.98
N ALA A 63 19.39 -9.76 31.63
CA ALA A 63 20.11 -10.74 32.43
C ALA A 63 19.18 -11.34 33.51
N TYR A 64 19.11 -12.67 33.56
CA TYR A 64 18.25 -13.36 34.51
C TYR A 64 18.86 -13.31 35.91
N SER A 65 18.10 -12.79 36.89
CA SER A 65 18.56 -12.61 38.27
C SER A 65 18.53 -13.88 39.13
N GLY A 66 18.23 -15.05 38.54
CA GLY A 66 18.15 -16.33 39.26
C GLY A 66 16.85 -16.54 40.04
N ARG A 67 15.94 -15.56 40.07
CA ARG A 67 14.63 -15.65 40.75
C ARG A 67 13.48 -15.46 39.77
N GLY A 68 12.49 -16.34 39.86
CA GLY A 68 11.24 -16.24 39.10
C GLY A 68 11.29 -16.89 37.71
N ARG A 69 10.50 -16.37 36.77
CA ARG A 69 10.48 -16.88 35.40
C ARG A 69 11.69 -16.32 34.63
N PRO A 70 12.42 -17.14 33.83
CA PRO A 70 13.47 -16.65 32.95
C PRO A 70 13.02 -15.46 32.10
N SER A 71 13.93 -14.50 31.92
CA SER A 71 13.71 -13.33 31.06
C SER A 71 13.44 -13.78 29.63
N THR A 72 12.42 -13.22 28.98
CA THR A 72 12.10 -13.50 27.58
C THR A 72 12.58 -12.34 26.69
N PRO A 73 12.99 -12.61 25.44
CA PRO A 73 13.42 -11.56 24.51
C PRO A 73 12.30 -10.53 24.29
N ARG A 74 12.62 -9.25 24.44
CA ARG A 74 11.68 -8.14 24.24
C ARG A 74 12.31 -7.03 23.42
N TYR A 75 11.52 -6.46 22.53
CA TYR A 75 11.86 -5.20 21.92
C TYR A 75 11.79 -4.09 22.96
N GLY A 76 12.66 -3.08 22.82
CA GLY A 76 12.53 -1.81 23.53
C GLY A 76 11.24 -1.06 23.14
N PRO A 77 11.07 0.20 23.58
CA PRO A 77 9.91 0.99 23.18
C PRO A 77 9.84 1.11 21.65
N HIS A 78 8.63 0.95 21.11
CA HIS A 78 8.37 1.26 19.71
C HIS A 78 8.22 2.78 19.54
N THR A 79 8.32 3.21 18.30
CA THR A 79 8.04 4.59 17.88
C THR A 79 7.03 4.57 16.74
N THR A 80 6.79 5.71 16.09
CA THR A 80 5.85 5.82 14.97
C THR A 80 6.59 5.80 13.63
N CYS A 81 5.90 5.42 12.55
CA CYS A 81 6.44 5.51 11.20
C CYS A 81 6.87 6.94 10.85
N LYS A 82 6.13 7.96 11.31
CA LYS A 82 6.48 9.37 11.17
C LYS A 82 7.82 9.69 11.83
N ASP A 83 7.98 9.32 13.10
CA ASP A 83 9.19 9.64 13.85
C ASP A 83 10.43 8.94 13.28
N LEU A 84 10.28 7.70 12.80
CA LEU A 84 11.36 6.99 12.09
C LEU A 84 11.82 7.75 10.83
N VAL A 85 10.88 8.29 10.06
CA VAL A 85 11.18 9.06 8.85
C VAL A 85 11.79 10.42 9.19
N LEU A 86 11.28 11.09 10.22
CA LEU A 86 11.86 12.34 10.72
C LEU A 86 13.29 12.14 11.23
N ALA A 87 13.55 11.05 11.96
CA ALA A 87 14.87 10.69 12.48
C ALA A 87 15.88 10.36 11.35
N ALA A 88 15.44 9.67 10.29
CA ALA A 88 16.27 9.45 9.10
C ALA A 88 16.61 10.77 8.38
N GLY A 89 15.74 11.77 8.52
CA GLY A 89 15.96 13.14 8.08
C GLY A 89 15.90 13.32 6.57
N ARG A 90 15.90 14.59 6.13
CA ARG A 90 15.72 14.96 4.71
C ARG A 90 16.85 14.46 3.79
N LYS A 91 18.02 14.12 4.33
CA LYS A 91 19.16 13.57 3.57
C LYS A 91 18.89 12.14 3.06
N SER A 92 17.98 11.41 3.71
CA SER A 92 17.57 10.06 3.28
C SER A 92 16.60 10.06 2.09
N LEU A 93 16.08 11.23 1.73
CA LEU A 93 15.05 11.36 0.70
C LEU A 93 15.61 11.16 -0.69
N ARG A 94 14.90 10.38 -1.50
CA ARG A 94 15.19 10.15 -2.92
C ARG A 94 14.08 10.74 -3.77
N THR A 95 14.45 11.55 -4.76
CA THR A 95 13.49 12.04 -5.75
C THR A 95 13.12 10.90 -6.69
N VAL A 96 11.82 10.63 -6.82
CA VAL A 96 11.30 9.56 -7.67
C VAL A 96 10.26 10.15 -8.61
N THR A 97 10.37 9.82 -9.89
CA THR A 97 9.34 10.06 -10.90
C THR A 97 8.69 8.71 -11.23
N TRP A 98 7.39 8.56 -10.99
CA TRP A 98 6.73 7.24 -11.12
C TRP A 98 5.76 7.12 -12.29
N ARG A 99 5.27 8.24 -12.86
CA ARG A 99 4.50 8.23 -14.11
C ARG A 99 4.49 9.60 -14.79
N LYS A 100 4.10 9.59 -16.06
CA LYS A 100 3.64 10.77 -16.78
C LYS A 100 2.17 11.00 -16.46
N GLY A 101 1.83 12.18 -15.93
CA GLY A 101 0.47 12.64 -15.73
C GLY A 101 -0.11 13.24 -17.01
N SER A 102 -1.33 13.80 -16.91
CA SER A 102 -2.03 14.47 -18.02
C SER A 102 -1.94 16.00 -17.97
N LYS A 103 -1.51 16.58 -16.85
CA LYS A 103 -1.43 18.03 -16.66
C LYS A 103 0.00 18.53 -16.91
N THR A 104 0.16 19.38 -17.92
CA THR A 104 1.39 20.12 -18.21
C THR A 104 1.23 21.57 -17.79
N ASP A 105 2.32 22.20 -17.34
CA ASP A 105 2.40 23.63 -17.08
C ASP A 105 3.80 24.15 -17.46
N PRO A 106 4.06 25.47 -17.51
CA PRO A 106 5.37 26.01 -17.90
C PRO A 106 6.56 25.50 -17.05
N THR A 107 6.30 25.07 -15.81
CA THR A 107 7.29 24.50 -14.88
C THR A 107 7.36 22.97 -14.94
N ASN A 108 6.37 22.30 -15.55
CA ASN A 108 6.32 20.86 -15.78
C ASN A 108 5.81 20.50 -17.19
N PRO A 109 6.58 20.78 -18.25
CA PRO A 109 6.16 20.54 -19.64
C PRO A 109 5.99 19.06 -19.96
N THR A 110 6.65 18.18 -19.20
CA THR A 110 6.57 16.73 -19.38
C THR A 110 5.42 16.07 -18.62
N ALA A 111 4.65 16.84 -17.83
CA ALA A 111 3.66 16.30 -16.88
C ALA A 111 4.24 15.23 -15.95
N ALA A 112 5.52 15.32 -15.59
CA ALA A 112 6.18 14.32 -14.76
C ALA A 112 5.59 14.35 -13.35
N MET A 113 5.04 13.23 -12.88
CA MET A 113 4.63 13.08 -11.49
C MET A 113 5.83 12.66 -10.67
N ARG A 114 6.36 13.61 -9.88
CA ARG A 114 7.56 13.44 -9.08
C ARG A 114 7.36 13.98 -7.67
N SER A 115 8.03 13.35 -6.72
CA SER A 115 8.06 13.73 -5.32
C SER A 115 9.33 13.14 -4.68
N ARG A 116 9.52 13.38 -3.39
CA ARG A 116 10.64 12.81 -2.64
C ARG A 116 10.11 11.78 -1.66
N PHE A 117 10.81 10.66 -1.55
CA PHE A 117 10.43 9.56 -0.69
C PHE A 117 11.56 9.18 0.25
N ALA A 118 11.23 8.97 1.52
CA ALA A 118 12.05 8.18 2.43
C ALA A 118 11.65 6.71 2.25
N VAL A 119 12.65 5.82 2.14
CA VAL A 119 12.41 4.38 2.07
C VAL A 119 13.33 3.70 3.07
N LEU A 120 12.73 3.13 4.10
CA LEU A 120 13.41 2.56 5.26
C LEU A 120 12.97 1.11 5.44
N ARG A 121 13.83 0.28 6.04
CA ARG A 121 13.39 -0.99 6.61
C ARG A 121 12.92 -0.73 8.03
N VAL A 122 11.75 -1.27 8.37
CA VAL A 122 11.14 -1.16 9.70
C VAL A 122 10.55 -2.50 10.12
N ARG A 123 10.32 -2.68 11.42
CA ARG A 123 9.60 -3.85 11.96
C ARG A 123 8.30 -3.37 12.60
N PRO A 124 7.12 -3.61 11.99
CA PRO A 124 5.85 -3.14 12.53
C PRO A 124 5.64 -3.69 13.95
N ALA A 125 5.24 -2.81 14.87
CA ALA A 125 5.14 -3.15 16.27
C ALA A 125 3.68 -3.47 16.62
N ASN A 126 3.36 -4.75 16.74
CA ASN A 126 2.09 -5.23 17.27
C ASN A 126 2.29 -6.61 17.91
N ARG A 127 1.60 -6.86 19.03
CA ARG A 127 1.70 -8.14 19.77
C ARG A 127 1.21 -9.34 18.97
N ASP A 128 0.31 -9.12 18.01
CA ASP A 128 -0.32 -10.18 17.22
C ASP A 128 0.56 -10.62 16.04
N ILE A 129 1.65 -9.89 15.76
CA ILE A 129 2.58 -10.24 14.68
C ILE A 129 3.48 -11.40 15.14
N PRO A 130 3.50 -12.53 14.41
CA PRO A 130 4.38 -13.65 14.73
C PRO A 130 5.85 -13.25 14.70
N ARG A 131 6.62 -13.79 15.64
CA ARG A 131 8.08 -13.62 15.69
C ARG A 131 8.75 -14.81 15.00
N ALA A 132 9.89 -14.54 14.37
CA ALA A 132 10.78 -15.60 13.88
C ALA A 132 11.40 -16.39 15.05
N GLU A 133 12.09 -17.49 14.74
CA GLU A 133 12.74 -18.36 15.75
C GLU A 133 13.76 -17.60 16.61
N ASP A 134 14.44 -16.61 16.03
CA ASP A 134 15.36 -15.71 16.72
C ASP A 134 14.67 -14.62 17.57
N GLY A 135 13.34 -14.66 17.63
CA GLY A 135 12.51 -13.70 18.36
C GLY A 135 12.26 -12.38 17.64
N THR A 136 12.78 -12.20 16.43
CA THR A 136 12.63 -10.94 15.69
C THR A 136 11.26 -10.80 15.02
N LEU A 137 10.78 -9.56 14.94
CA LEU A 137 9.56 -9.21 14.18
C LEU A 137 9.89 -9.11 12.68
N PRO A 138 9.00 -9.50 11.76
CA PRO A 138 9.28 -9.41 10.32
C PRO A 138 9.60 -7.98 9.91
N ALA A 139 10.67 -7.82 9.12
CA ALA A 139 11.03 -6.55 8.54
C ALA A 139 10.21 -6.31 7.25
N VAL A 140 9.73 -5.08 7.08
CA VAL A 140 9.00 -4.61 5.89
C VAL A 140 9.59 -3.28 5.43
N TRP A 141 9.27 -2.87 4.21
CA TRP A 141 9.55 -1.52 3.73
C TRP A 141 8.57 -0.52 4.34
N LEU A 142 9.08 0.60 4.82
CA LEU A 142 8.33 1.82 5.06
C LEU A 142 8.67 2.82 3.96
N LEU A 143 7.64 3.22 3.21
CA LEU A 143 7.74 4.35 2.29
C LEU A 143 7.04 5.55 2.94
N ALA A 144 7.64 6.73 2.84
CA ALA A 144 6.97 7.97 3.21
C ALA A 144 7.21 9.04 2.15
N GLU A 145 6.13 9.66 1.69
CA GLU A 145 6.22 10.81 0.79
C GLU A 145 6.50 12.07 1.61
N TRP A 146 7.56 12.79 1.23
CA TRP A 146 7.92 14.06 1.83
C TRP A 146 8.06 15.14 0.74
N PRO A 147 6.95 15.78 0.35
CA PRO A 147 6.93 16.77 -0.72
C PRO A 147 7.92 17.92 -0.49
N THR A 148 8.36 18.56 -1.57
CA THR A 148 9.19 19.77 -1.47
C THR A 148 8.38 20.88 -0.79
N GLY A 149 8.97 21.53 0.21
CA GLY A 149 8.33 22.61 0.97
C GLY A 149 7.44 22.16 2.13
N ALA A 150 7.17 20.86 2.28
CA ALA A 150 6.44 20.35 3.44
C ALA A 150 7.35 20.25 4.67
N ASP A 151 6.81 20.65 5.83
CA ASP A 151 7.53 20.57 7.11
C ASP A 151 7.73 19.13 7.56
N GLU A 152 6.80 18.23 7.24
CA GLU A 152 6.81 16.82 7.60
C GLU A 152 6.32 15.91 6.45
N PRO A 153 6.56 14.59 6.52
CA PRO A 153 6.05 13.64 5.51
C PRO A 153 4.53 13.53 5.59
N THR A 154 3.89 13.47 4.43
CA THR A 154 2.42 13.58 4.27
C THR A 154 1.72 12.24 4.17
N ASP A 155 2.39 11.24 3.60
CA ASP A 155 1.80 9.94 3.29
C ASP A 155 2.77 8.82 3.63
N TYR A 156 2.24 7.67 4.07
CA TYR A 156 3.02 6.53 4.53
C TYR A 156 2.47 5.22 3.98
N TRP A 157 3.35 4.27 3.66
CA TRP A 157 2.98 2.93 3.23
C TRP A 157 3.91 1.88 3.85
N LEU A 158 3.35 0.71 4.14
CA LEU A 158 4.12 -0.49 4.45
C LEU A 158 4.08 -1.46 3.28
N SER A 159 5.20 -2.14 3.04
CA SER A 159 5.29 -3.11 1.96
C SER A 159 6.15 -4.33 2.28
N THR A 160 5.66 -5.52 1.93
CA THR A 160 6.38 -6.80 2.07
C THR A 160 7.24 -7.13 0.86
N LEU A 161 7.19 -6.32 -0.21
CA LEU A 161 7.89 -6.64 -1.46
C LEU A 161 9.40 -6.92 -1.20
N PRO A 162 10.02 -7.79 -2.03
CA PRO A 162 11.41 -8.19 -1.89
C PRO A 162 12.40 -7.03 -1.75
N ALA A 163 13.53 -7.27 -1.08
CA ALA A 163 14.51 -6.23 -0.77
C ALA A 163 15.22 -5.66 -2.02
N ASP A 164 15.24 -6.44 -3.10
CA ASP A 164 15.77 -6.07 -4.42
C ASP A 164 14.75 -5.32 -5.30
N THR A 165 13.52 -5.11 -4.81
CA THR A 165 12.49 -4.36 -5.55
C THR A 165 12.98 -2.93 -5.85
N PRO A 166 12.99 -2.51 -7.12
CA PRO A 166 13.41 -1.16 -7.49
C PRO A 166 12.55 -0.08 -6.83
N LEU A 167 13.19 0.97 -6.31
CA LEU A 167 12.49 2.09 -5.68
C LEU A 167 11.36 2.69 -6.55
N PRO A 168 11.55 2.93 -7.87
CA PRO A 168 10.47 3.43 -8.72
C PRO A 168 9.24 2.52 -8.74
N GLU A 169 9.43 1.20 -8.62
CA GLU A 169 8.34 0.23 -8.61
C GLU A 169 7.56 0.27 -7.29
N LEU A 170 8.25 0.33 -6.15
CA LEU A 170 7.60 0.50 -4.84
C LEU A 170 6.75 1.78 -4.81
N VAL A 171 7.29 2.90 -5.30
CA VAL A 171 6.56 4.18 -5.37
C VAL A 171 5.41 4.10 -6.37
N ARG A 172 5.61 3.46 -7.53
CA ARG A 172 4.54 3.28 -8.52
C ARG A 172 3.36 2.53 -7.93
N LEU A 173 3.60 1.43 -7.20
CA LEU A 173 2.57 0.66 -6.52
C LEU A 173 1.91 1.45 -5.39
N ALA A 174 2.69 2.13 -4.53
CA ALA A 174 2.15 2.99 -3.48
C ALA A 174 1.21 4.08 -4.03
N LYS A 175 1.55 4.67 -5.19
CA LYS A 175 0.77 5.74 -5.84
C LYS A 175 -0.30 5.23 -6.79
N ILE A 176 -0.39 3.92 -7.06
CA ILE A 176 -1.40 3.36 -7.98
C ILE A 176 -2.80 3.40 -7.39
N ARG A 177 -2.96 3.57 -6.07
CA ARG A 177 -4.26 3.70 -5.39
C ARG A 177 -5.15 4.78 -6.01
N TRP A 178 -4.58 5.88 -6.49
CA TRP A 178 -5.35 6.92 -7.18
C TRP A 178 -6.07 6.38 -8.43
N ARG A 179 -5.57 5.29 -9.03
CA ARG A 179 -6.26 4.58 -10.11
C ARG A 179 -7.56 3.96 -9.63
N VAL A 180 -7.62 3.40 -8.41
CA VAL A 180 -8.88 2.87 -7.83
C VAL A 180 -9.93 3.97 -7.69
N GLU A 181 -9.54 5.18 -7.22
CA GLU A 181 -10.47 6.32 -7.15
C GLU A 181 -10.93 6.78 -8.54
N HIS A 182 -10.03 6.72 -9.52
CA HIS A 182 -10.36 7.05 -10.91
C HIS A 182 -11.31 6.03 -11.54
N ASP A 183 -11.03 4.74 -11.38
CA ASP A 183 -11.84 3.62 -11.85
C ASP A 183 -13.24 3.68 -11.21
N TYR A 184 -13.31 3.99 -9.91
CA TYR A 184 -14.59 4.16 -9.22
C TYR A 184 -15.38 5.38 -9.72
N ARG A 185 -14.70 6.49 -10.03
CA ARG A 185 -15.34 7.65 -10.67
C ARG A 185 -15.80 7.34 -12.08
N GLU A 186 -15.04 6.57 -12.84
CA GLU A 186 -15.44 6.12 -14.17
C GLU A 186 -16.66 5.20 -14.11
N LEU A 187 -16.68 4.23 -13.18
CA LEU A 187 -17.84 3.37 -12.93
C LEU A 187 -19.09 4.19 -12.61
N LYS A 188 -18.99 5.15 -11.69
CA LYS A 188 -20.13 5.99 -11.28
C LYS A 188 -20.53 6.98 -12.37
N THR A 189 -19.68 7.95 -12.62
CA THR A 189 -20.01 9.10 -13.47
C THR A 189 -19.98 8.77 -14.96
N GLY A 190 -19.05 7.90 -15.39
CA GLY A 190 -18.88 7.57 -16.80
C GLY A 190 -19.79 6.44 -17.28
N LEU A 191 -20.05 5.45 -16.42
CA LEU A 191 -20.78 4.22 -16.77
C LEU A 191 -22.12 4.08 -16.02
N GLY A 192 -22.43 5.00 -15.11
CA GLY A 192 -23.73 5.06 -14.45
C GLY A 192 -23.96 4.02 -13.37
N LEU A 193 -22.91 3.58 -12.65
CA LEU A 193 -23.07 2.63 -11.53
C LEU A 193 -24.10 3.11 -10.49
N ASP A 194 -24.20 4.42 -10.28
CA ASP A 194 -25.15 5.07 -9.36
C ASP A 194 -26.43 5.58 -10.03
N HIS A 195 -26.64 5.30 -11.33
CA HIS A 195 -27.86 5.69 -12.05
C HIS A 195 -29.02 4.70 -11.87
N PHE A 196 -28.81 3.61 -11.11
CA PHE A 196 -29.84 2.61 -10.84
C PHE A 196 -30.09 2.48 -9.34
N GLU A 197 -31.33 2.73 -8.92
CA GLU A 197 -31.73 2.72 -7.51
C GLU A 197 -32.40 1.41 -7.07
N GLY A 198 -32.56 0.45 -7.98
CA GLY A 198 -33.24 -0.82 -7.71
C GLY A 198 -32.41 -1.75 -6.82
N ARG A 199 -33.04 -2.31 -5.77
CA ARG A 199 -32.43 -3.29 -4.85
C ARG A 199 -32.92 -4.72 -5.10
N SER A 200 -33.48 -4.98 -6.27
CA SER A 200 -33.98 -6.31 -6.64
C SER A 200 -32.84 -7.19 -7.15
N TRP A 201 -33.01 -8.52 -7.09
CA TRP A 201 -32.07 -9.47 -7.68
C TRP A 201 -31.79 -9.19 -9.16
N LEU A 202 -32.83 -8.87 -9.94
CA LEU A 202 -32.71 -8.44 -11.34
C LEU A 202 -31.94 -7.12 -11.49
N GLY A 203 -31.95 -6.27 -10.46
CA GLY A 203 -31.15 -5.05 -10.40
C GLY A 203 -29.63 -5.30 -10.44
N HIS A 204 -29.17 -6.49 -10.06
CA HIS A 204 -27.76 -6.86 -10.15
C HIS A 204 -27.26 -6.99 -11.60
N HIS A 205 -28.16 -7.10 -12.59
CA HIS A 205 -27.79 -7.04 -14.00
C HIS A 205 -27.14 -5.70 -14.35
N HIS A 206 -27.59 -4.59 -13.74
CA HIS A 206 -27.01 -3.26 -13.98
C HIS A 206 -25.55 -3.21 -13.52
N ALA A 207 -25.27 -3.62 -12.28
CA ALA A 207 -23.91 -3.68 -11.77
C ALA A 207 -23.01 -4.56 -12.65
N THR A 208 -23.53 -5.72 -13.07
CA THR A 208 -22.79 -6.64 -13.96
C THR A 208 -22.46 -6.01 -15.31
N LEU A 209 -23.42 -5.34 -15.94
CA LEU A 209 -23.23 -4.67 -17.23
C LEU A 209 -22.25 -3.49 -17.13
N VAL A 210 -22.34 -2.69 -16.06
CA VAL A 210 -21.41 -1.59 -15.79
C VAL A 210 -19.98 -2.13 -15.58
N THR A 211 -19.81 -3.21 -14.82
CA THR A 211 -18.51 -3.87 -14.65
C THR A 211 -17.98 -4.44 -15.97
N ALA A 212 -18.82 -5.05 -16.79
CA ALA A 212 -18.43 -5.56 -18.11
C ALA A 212 -18.00 -4.44 -19.07
N ALA A 213 -18.75 -3.32 -19.09
CA ALA A 213 -18.40 -2.14 -19.88
C ALA A 213 -17.07 -1.53 -19.44
N HIS A 214 -16.82 -1.44 -18.12
CA HIS A 214 -15.53 -1.02 -17.60
C HIS A 214 -14.42 -1.97 -18.03
N LEU A 215 -14.60 -3.29 -17.94
CA LEU A 215 -13.60 -4.27 -18.37
C LEU A 215 -13.27 -4.10 -19.86
N PHE A 216 -14.28 -3.89 -20.69
CA PHE A 216 -14.12 -3.61 -22.12
C PHE A 216 -13.28 -2.35 -22.37
N LEU A 217 -13.63 -1.22 -21.73
CA LEU A 217 -12.87 0.05 -21.87
C LEU A 217 -11.44 -0.07 -21.36
N THR A 218 -11.23 -0.74 -20.23
CA THR A 218 -9.88 -1.01 -19.71
C THR A 218 -9.08 -1.86 -20.70
N THR A 219 -9.69 -2.89 -21.27
CA THR A 219 -9.02 -3.75 -22.27
C THR A 219 -8.64 -2.94 -23.50
N LEU A 220 -9.55 -2.14 -24.05
CA LEU A 220 -9.26 -1.25 -25.19
C LEU A 220 -8.09 -0.31 -24.91
N ARG A 221 -8.02 0.30 -23.71
CA ARG A 221 -6.90 1.17 -23.33
C ARG A 221 -5.57 0.42 -23.28
N LEU A 222 -5.59 -0.85 -22.88
CA LEU A 222 -4.39 -1.68 -22.76
C LEU A 222 -3.92 -2.23 -24.11
N THR A 223 -4.84 -2.60 -25.01
CA THR A 223 -4.53 -3.29 -26.27
C THR A 223 -4.55 -2.38 -27.49
N ALA A 224 -5.25 -1.24 -27.44
CA ALA A 224 -5.38 -0.28 -28.54
C ALA A 224 -5.36 1.17 -28.01
N PRO A 225 -4.18 1.70 -27.61
CA PRO A 225 -4.07 3.01 -26.95
C PRO A 225 -4.46 4.23 -27.80
N LYS A 226 -4.93 4.02 -29.03
CA LYS A 226 -5.42 5.06 -29.95
C LYS A 226 -6.61 4.55 -30.76
N ALA A 227 -7.81 4.73 -30.23
CA ALA A 227 -8.83 5.37 -31.04
C ALA A 227 -8.75 6.86 -30.67
N ALA A 228 -7.98 7.63 -31.44
CA ALA A 228 -8.22 9.06 -31.46
C ALA A 228 -9.70 9.21 -31.79
N GLY A 229 -10.47 9.91 -30.95
CA GLY A 229 -11.79 10.36 -31.37
C GLY A 229 -11.62 11.03 -32.72
N GLN A 230 -12.22 10.45 -33.74
CA GLN A 230 -12.36 11.14 -35.02
C GLN A 230 -13.34 12.27 -34.75
N ASP A 231 -12.79 13.49 -34.80
CA ASP A 231 -13.40 14.82 -34.93
C ASP A 231 -14.82 15.04 -34.39
#